data_AF-A0A9D9VNK3-F1
#
_entry.id   AF-A0A9D9VNK3-F1
#
_cell.length_a   1.000
_cell.length_b   1.000
_cell.length_c   1.000
_cell.angle_alpha   90.00
_cell.angle_beta   90.00
_cell.angle_gamma   90.00
#
_symmetry.space_group_name_H-M   'P 1'
#
loop_
_entity.id
_entity.type
_entity.pdbx_description
1 polymer ?
#
loop_
_entity_poly.entity_id
_entity_poly.type
_entity_poly.pdbx_seq_one_letter_code
_entity_poly.pdbx_strand_id
1 'polypeptide(L)'
;MSNTNVEVKKNANENALSLVRRFQKRVQESGVLPRVRGIRYNIRPLSELKSKRAKLKKIGNLAKYELAKKMGKVIERKKGRR
;
A
#
# COMPACT_ATOMS: atom_id res chain seq x y z
N MET A 1 21.58 -4.57 -19.31
CA MET A 1 20.93 -3.45 -18.58
C MET A 1 20.69 -3.88 -17.15
N SER A 2 21.43 -3.34 -16.17
CA SER A 2 21.26 -3.75 -14.76
C SER A 2 19.91 -3.28 -14.25
N ASN A 3 18.99 -4.21 -13.99
CA ASN A 3 17.63 -3.90 -13.58
C ASN A 3 17.57 -3.64 -12.07
N THR A 4 18.12 -2.50 -11.63
CA THR A 4 18.10 -2.10 -10.22
C THR A 4 16.76 -1.48 -9.89
N ASN A 5 15.92 -2.22 -9.15
CA ASN A 5 14.58 -1.76 -8.78
C ASN A 5 14.59 -0.64 -7.74
N VAL A 6 15.50 -0.71 -6.76
CA VAL A 6 15.67 0.29 -5.69
C VAL A 6 17.13 0.32 -5.28
N GLU A 7 17.72 1.52 -5.22
CA GLU A 7 19.07 1.77 -4.73
C GLU A 7 19.04 2.87 -3.68
N VAL A 8 19.85 2.74 -2.62
CA VAL A 8 20.09 3.79 -1.65
C VAL A 8 21.59 3.87 -1.37
N LYS A 9 22.18 5.05 -1.59
CA LYS A 9 23.57 5.36 -1.23
C LYS A 9 23.64 5.93 0.19
N LYS A 10 24.74 5.67 0.90
CA LYS A 10 24.98 6.18 2.25
C LYS A 10 25.34 7.67 2.19
N ASN A 11 24.76 8.46 3.09
CA ASN A 11 25.14 9.87 3.25
C ASN A 11 26.33 9.99 4.22
N ALA A 12 27.12 11.07 4.10
CA ALA A 12 28.37 11.26 4.84
C ALA A 12 28.26 11.01 6.36
N ASN A 13 27.21 11.50 7.01
CA ASN A 13 27.01 11.39 8.47
C ASN A 13 25.86 10.45 8.88
N GLU A 14 25.51 9.45 8.05
CA GLU A 14 24.39 8.57 8.34
C GLU A 14 24.78 7.31 9.13
N ASN A 15 24.01 7.02 10.19
CA ASN A 15 24.06 5.75 10.91
C ASN A 15 23.47 4.61 10.05
N ALA A 16 24.07 3.42 10.09
CA ALA A 16 23.62 2.22 9.38
C ALA A 16 22.13 1.91 9.59
N LEU A 17 21.58 2.10 10.80
CA LEU A 17 20.16 1.86 11.07
C LEU A 17 19.23 2.81 10.29
N SER A 18 19.64 4.07 10.13
CA SER A 18 18.90 5.06 9.32
C SER A 18 18.91 4.67 7.84
N LEU A 19 20.07 4.19 7.35
CA LEU A 19 20.21 3.74 5.97
C LEU A 19 19.25 2.59 5.65
N VAL A 20 19.17 1.60 6.55
CA VAL A 20 18.25 0.46 6.44
C VAL A 20 16.79 0.91 6.43
N ARG A 21 16.40 1.84 7.31
CA ARG A 21 15.03 2.40 7.33
C ARG A 21 14.69 3.11 6.02
N ARG A 22 15.63 3.90 5.46
CA ARG A 22 15.42 4.58 4.18
C ARG A 22 15.30 3.59 3.04
N PHE A 23 16.14 2.56 3.01
CA PHE A 23 16.03 1.47 2.04
C PHE A 23 14.67 0.76 2.14
N GLN A 24 14.26 0.38 3.36
CA GLN A 24 12.96 -0.26 3.59
C GLN A 24 11.80 0.62 3.11
N LYS A 25 11.83 1.92 3.43
CA LYS A 25 10.80 2.88 2.98
C LYS A 25 10.78 2.98 1.44
N ARG A 26 11.95 3.07 0.80
CA ARG A 26 12.06 3.16 -0.67
C ARG A 26 11.58 1.88 -1.35
N VAL A 27 11.84 0.71 -0.77
CA VAL A 27 11.29 -0.59 -1.21
C VAL A 27 9.76 -0.61 -1.08
N GLN A 28 9.21 -0.13 0.03
CA GLN A 28 7.76 -0.09 0.23
C GLN A 28 7.07 0.87 -0.75
N GLU A 29 7.64 2.07 -0.96
CA GLU A 29 7.12 3.07 -1.89
C GLU A 29 7.23 2.62 -3.35
N SER A 30 8.26 1.84 -3.70
CA SER A 30 8.44 1.32 -5.06
C SER A 30 7.32 0.38 -5.52
N GLY A 31 6.57 -0.23 -4.59
CA GLY A 31 5.50 -1.18 -4.93
C GLY A 31 5.98 -2.46 -5.63
N VAL A 32 7.29 -2.72 -5.69
CA VAL A 32 7.86 -3.89 -6.37
C VAL A 32 7.40 -5.20 -5.72
N LEU A 33 7.40 -5.26 -4.39
CA LEU A 33 6.95 -6.44 -3.65
C LEU A 33 5.47 -6.80 -3.93
N PRO A 34 4.48 -5.89 -3.79
CA PRO A 34 3.10 -6.23 -4.10
C PRO A 34 2.89 -6.57 -5.58
N ARG A 35 3.61 -5.94 -6.51
CA ARG A 35 3.56 -6.29 -7.93
C ARG A 35 4.02 -7.72 -8.18
N VAL A 36 5.24 -8.07 -7.76
CA VAL A 36 5.82 -9.41 -7.98
C VAL A 36 5.00 -10.49 -7.29
N ARG A 37 4.47 -10.21 -6.10
CA ARG A 37 3.54 -11.12 -5.40
C ARG A 37 2.22 -11.28 -6.15
N GLY A 38 1.69 -10.20 -6.75
CA GLY A 38 0.43 -10.21 -7.48
C GLY A 38 0.48 -10.98 -8.79
N ILE A 39 1.62 -10.94 -9.50
CA ILE A 39 1.80 -11.67 -10.78
C ILE A 39 2.36 -13.10 -10.60
N ARG A 40 2.63 -13.52 -9.36
CA ARG A 40 3.27 -14.82 -9.08
C ARG A 40 2.48 -16.01 -9.62
N TYR A 41 1.15 -15.95 -9.53
CA TYR A 41 0.27 -17.03 -9.93
C TYR A 41 -0.69 -16.55 -11.01
N ASN A 42 -1.03 -17.45 -11.94
CA ASN A 42 -2.04 -17.17 -12.95
C ASN A 42 -3.43 -17.21 -12.30
N ILE A 43 -4.22 -16.15 -12.49
CA ILE A 43 -5.57 -16.03 -11.93
C ILE A 43 -6.52 -15.77 -13.09
N ARG A 44 -7.63 -16.51 -13.14
CA ARG A 44 -8.69 -16.28 -14.14
C ARG A 44 -9.22 -14.83 -14.04
N PRO A 45 -9.46 -14.13 -15.17
CA PRO A 45 -10.12 -12.84 -15.14
C PRO A 45 -11.50 -12.93 -14.47
N LEU A 46 -11.82 -11.93 -13.66
CA LEU A 46 -13.11 -11.85 -12.95
C LEU A 46 -14.24 -11.61 -13.96
N SER A 47 -15.41 -12.21 -13.72
CA SER A 47 -16.61 -11.89 -14.50
C SER A 47 -17.10 -10.48 -14.19
N GLU A 48 -17.81 -9.86 -15.15
CA GLU A 48 -18.34 -8.50 -14.99
C GLU A 48 -19.22 -8.36 -13.74
N LEU A 49 -20.09 -9.34 -13.49
CA LEU A 49 -20.99 -9.35 -12.34
C LEU A 49 -20.21 -9.36 -11.03
N LYS A 50 -19.12 -10.13 -10.94
CA LYS A 50 -18.26 -10.17 -9.75
C LYS A 50 -17.57 -8.81 -9.53
N SER A 51 -17.09 -8.19 -10.60
CA SER A 51 -16.49 -6.84 -10.56
C SER A 51 -17.51 -5.77 -10.13
N LYS A 52 -18.73 -5.80 -10.69
CA LYS A 52 -19.84 -4.90 -10.32
C LYS A 52 -20.19 -5.03 -8.84
N ARG A 53 -20.36 -6.26 -8.33
CA ARG A 53 -20.64 -6.51 -6.90
C ARG A 53 -19.53 -5.99 -5.98
N ALA A 54 -18.26 -6.19 -6.34
CA ALA A 54 -17.14 -5.67 -5.56
C ALA A 54 -17.14 -4.13 -5.50
N LYS A 55 -17.44 -3.47 -6.62
CA LYS A 55 -17.56 -2.01 -6.70
C LYS A 55 -18.72 -1.48 -5.85
N LEU A 56 -19.90 -2.11 -5.91
CA LEU A 56 -21.06 -1.74 -5.09
C LEU A 56 -20.75 -1.85 -3.59
N LYS A 57 -20.08 -2.94 -3.17
CA LYS A 57 -19.63 -3.10 -1.77
C LYS A 57 -18.68 -1.97 -1.35
N LYS A 58 -17.75 -1.56 -2.21
CA LYS A 58 -16.82 -0.46 -1.94
C LYS A 58 -17.56 0.88 -1.75
N ILE A 59 -18.53 1.17 -2.62
CA ILE A 59 -19.36 2.39 -2.51
C ILE A 59 -20.17 2.38 -1.21
N GLY A 60 -20.84 1.26 -0.90
CA GLY A 60 -21.61 1.14 0.34
C GLY A 60 -20.75 1.30 1.60
N ASN A 61 -19.53 0.76 1.61
CA ASN A 61 -18.59 0.95 2.72
C ASN A 61 -18.11 2.41 2.84
N LEU A 62 -17.91 3.10 1.72
CA LEU A 62 -17.55 4.52 1.71
C LEU A 62 -18.66 5.37 2.33
N ALA A 63 -19.91 5.16 1.91
CA ALA A 63 -21.06 5.87 2.47
C ALA A 63 -21.22 5.65 3.98
N LYS A 64 -21.04 4.40 4.45
CA LYS A 64 -21.04 4.07 5.89
C LYS A 64 -19.92 4.81 6.64
N TYR A 65 -18.73 4.86 6.06
CA TYR A 65 -17.59 5.57 6.65
C TYR A 65 -17.84 7.08 6.73
N GLU A 66 -18.37 7.69 5.67
CA GLU A 66 -18.69 9.13 5.64
C GLU A 66 -19.76 9.49 6.67
N LEU A 67 -20.79 8.67 6.81
CA LEU A 67 -21.82 8.84 7.84
C LEU A 67 -21.22 8.71 9.25
N ALA A 68 -20.39 7.69 9.50
CA ALA A 68 -19.69 7.54 10.77
C ALA A 68 -18.76 8.73 11.08
N LYS A 69 -18.09 9.27 10.06
CA LYS A 69 -17.25 10.47 10.14
C LYS A 69 -18.07 11.69 10.54
N LYS A 70 -19.22 11.92 9.90
CA LYS A 70 -20.15 13.01 10.25
C LYS A 70 -20.68 12.88 11.69
N MET A 71 -20.92 11.66 12.16
CA MET A 71 -21.36 11.40 13.55
C MET A 71 -20.23 11.46 14.59
N GLY A 72 -18.98 11.77 14.20
CA GLY A 72 -17.84 11.80 15.14
C GLY A 72 -17.44 10.42 15.69
N LYS A 73 -17.94 9.32 15.12
CA LYS A 73 -17.67 7.94 15.59
C LYS A 73 -16.38 7.34 15.02
N VAL A 74 -15.63 8.11 14.24
CA VAL A 74 -14.37 7.65 13.66
C VAL A 74 -13.27 7.78 14.69
N ILE A 75 -12.78 6.65 15.17
CA ILE A 75 -11.58 6.61 16.01
C ILE A 75 -10.40 7.05 15.12
N GLU A 76 -9.80 8.18 15.46
CA GLU A 76 -8.52 8.58 14.87
C GLU A 76 -7.49 7.50 15.21
N ARG A 77 -7.18 6.67 14.21
CA ARG A 77 -6.03 5.79 14.33
C ARG A 77 -4.82 6.70 14.37
N LYS A 78 -4.19 6.83 15.54
CA LYS A 78 -2.82 7.36 15.63
C LYS A 78 -2.04 6.67 14.53
N LYS A 79 -1.58 7.43 13.52
CA LYS A 79 -0.65 6.89 12.52
C LYS A 79 0.46 6.28 13.35
N GLY A 80 0.56 4.94 13.34
CA GLY A 80 1.66 4.26 14.01
C GLY A 80 2.93 4.98 13.60
N ARG A 81 3.73 5.37 14.58
CA ARG A 81 4.96 6.15 14.39
C ARG A 81 5.83 5.35 13.42
N ARG A 82 5.75 5.70 12.13
CA ARG A 82 6.53 5.13 11.05
C ARG A 82 7.94 5.70 11.11
#